data_AF-A0AA37WSF4-F1
#
_entry.id   AF-A0AA37WSF4-F1
#
_cell.length_a   1.000
_cell.length_b   1.000
_cell.length_c   1.000
_cell.angle_alpha   90.00
_cell.angle_beta   90.00
_cell.angle_gamma   90.00
#
_symmetry.space_group_name_H-M   'P 1'
#
loop_
_entity.id
_entity.type
_entity.pdbx_description
1 polymer ?
#
loop_
_entity_poly.entity_id
_entity_poly.type
_entity_poly.pdbx_seq_one_letter_code
_entity_poly.pdbx_strand_id
1 'polypeptide(L)'
;MAQPSIIPVILSALEPYLDAIEAEWQATPAAQRVPTLPHLPDGKVNVRQLVRDLIDREAAEVEVVGRGARVLESHQQHFFTKPELSGPVNVVAKAQGLKPIGSRALSDAEDGAVRRRLAEGRSEAKRQAEGHLEARAQLADMARRNAALEAENANLRNRLQHLQRTGSLLRTDPVR
;
A
#
# COMPACT_ATOMS: atom_id res chain seq x y z
N MET A 1 -11.28 22.58 29.78
CA MET A 1 -11.39 21.11 29.82
C MET A 1 -11.53 20.61 28.39
N ALA A 2 -10.71 19.65 27.95
CA ALA A 2 -10.79 19.14 26.58
C ALA A 2 -12.06 18.29 26.42
N GLN A 3 -12.86 18.60 25.40
CA GLN A 3 -14.09 17.86 25.11
C GLN A 3 -13.71 16.45 24.61
N PRO A 4 -14.31 15.36 25.13
CA PRO A 4 -14.00 14.01 24.68
C PRO A 4 -14.25 13.88 23.17
N SER A 5 -13.36 13.16 22.47
CA SER A 5 -13.47 13.00 21.03
C SER A 5 -14.75 12.26 20.68
N ILE A 6 -15.52 12.80 19.74
CA ILE A 6 -16.76 12.20 19.24
C ILE A 6 -16.53 11.09 18.20
N ILE A 7 -15.31 10.99 17.66
CA ILE A 7 -14.99 10.01 16.61
C ILE A 7 -15.24 8.57 17.06
N PRO A 8 -14.76 8.12 18.25
CA PRO A 8 -14.96 6.73 18.68
C PRO A 8 -16.44 6.38 18.85
N VAL A 9 -17.25 7.35 19.29
CA VAL A 9 -18.70 7.18 19.46
C VAL A 9 -19.40 6.94 18.12
N ILE A 10 -19.03 7.72 17.10
CA ILE A 10 -19.61 7.56 15.76
C ILE A 10 -19.12 6.25 15.13
N LEU A 11 -17.83 5.91 15.28
CA LEU A 11 -17.26 4.68 14.74
C LEU A 11 -17.92 3.43 15.31
N SER A 12 -18.19 3.38 16.61
CA SER A 12 -18.85 2.22 17.23
C SER A 12 -20.24 1.93 16.65
N ALA A 13 -20.95 2.95 16.16
CA ALA A 13 -22.22 2.78 15.46
C ALA A 13 -22.04 2.55 13.95
N LEU A 14 -21.05 3.22 13.35
CA LEU A 14 -20.82 3.21 11.91
C LEU A 14 -20.29 1.88 11.39
N GLU A 15 -19.32 1.27 12.06
CA GLU A 15 -18.67 0.04 11.59
C GLU A 15 -19.68 -1.12 11.45
N PRO A 16 -20.51 -1.46 12.47
CA PRO A 16 -21.51 -2.52 12.33
C PRO A 16 -22.61 -2.22 11.31
N TYR A 17 -22.87 -0.93 11.06
CA TYR A 17 -23.78 -0.49 10.01
C TYR A 17 -23.21 -0.77 8.62
N LEU A 18 -21.96 -0.37 8.37
CA LEU A 18 -21.32 -0.59 7.09
C LEU A 18 -21.15 -2.08 6.77
N ASP A 19 -20.80 -2.90 7.77
CA ASP A 19 -20.70 -4.35 7.61
C ASP A 19 -22.04 -4.97 7.17
N ALA A 20 -23.15 -4.52 7.77
CA ALA A 20 -24.48 -5.00 7.40
C ALA A 20 -24.87 -4.59 5.98
N ILE A 21 -24.62 -3.33 5.61
CA ILE A 21 -24.88 -2.77 4.28
C ILE A 21 -24.06 -3.48 3.20
N GLU A 22 -22.79 -3.79 3.48
CA GLU A 22 -21.94 -4.54 2.58
C GLU A 22 -22.40 -6.00 2.45
N ALA A 23 -22.76 -6.66 3.55
CA ALA A 23 -23.28 -8.02 3.54
C ALA A 23 -24.56 -8.14 2.70
N GLU A 24 -25.50 -7.20 2.83
CA GLU A 24 -26.72 -7.13 2.01
C GLU A 24 -26.40 -6.98 0.52
N TRP A 25 -25.47 -6.08 0.20
CA TRP A 25 -25.05 -5.86 -1.18
C TRP A 25 -24.36 -7.09 -1.79
N GLN A 26 -23.51 -7.76 -1.01
CA GLN A 26 -22.80 -8.98 -1.40
C GLN A 26 -23.77 -10.16 -1.62
N ALA A 27 -24.80 -10.28 -0.79
CA ALA A 27 -25.82 -11.33 -0.89
C ALA A 27 -26.67 -11.24 -2.16
N THR A 28 -26.79 -10.03 -2.74
CA THR A 28 -27.48 -9.83 -4.01
C THR A 28 -26.61 -10.33 -5.18
N PRO A 29 -27.18 -11.10 -6.14
CA PRO A 29 -26.46 -11.56 -7.32
C PRO A 29 -25.85 -10.39 -8.11
N ALA A 30 -24.61 -10.54 -8.59
CA ALA A 30 -23.82 -9.46 -9.18
C ALA A 30 -24.55 -8.69 -10.32
N ALA A 31 -25.34 -9.39 -11.14
CA ALA A 31 -26.09 -8.79 -12.24
C ALA A 31 -27.26 -7.87 -11.80
N GLN A 32 -27.67 -7.94 -10.54
CA GLN A 32 -28.82 -7.23 -9.98
C GLN A 32 -28.43 -6.32 -8.81
N ARG A 33 -27.14 -6.17 -8.52
CA ARG A 33 -26.67 -5.34 -7.41
C ARG A 33 -27.04 -3.88 -7.62
N VAL A 34 -27.73 -3.32 -6.64
CA VAL A 34 -28.05 -1.89 -6.53
C VAL A 34 -27.36 -1.38 -5.26
N PRO A 35 -26.87 -0.12 -5.23
CA PRO A 35 -26.26 0.43 -4.03
C PRO A 35 -27.22 0.37 -2.85
N THR A 36 -26.79 -0.24 -1.74
CA THR A 36 -27.53 -0.32 -0.48
C THR A 36 -27.24 0.88 0.41
N LEU A 37 -26.09 1.55 0.21
CA LEU A 37 -25.79 2.81 0.88
C LEU A 37 -26.81 3.90 0.50
N PRO A 38 -27.26 4.73 1.48
CA PRO A 38 -28.10 5.88 1.20
C PRO A 38 -27.40 6.83 0.23
N HIS A 39 -28.08 7.17 -0.86
CA HIS A 39 -27.53 8.03 -1.90
C HIS A 39 -28.56 9.02 -2.44
N LEU A 40 -28.07 10.11 -3.01
CA LEU A 40 -28.86 11.09 -3.74
C LEU A 40 -29.09 10.62 -5.19
N PRO A 41 -30.08 11.19 -5.90
CA PRO A 41 -30.31 10.90 -7.32
C PRO A 41 -29.09 11.19 -8.23
N ASP A 42 -28.14 12.02 -7.77
CA ASP A 42 -26.90 12.33 -8.49
C ASP A 42 -25.77 11.28 -8.28
N GLY A 43 -26.06 10.21 -7.53
CA GLY A 43 -25.17 9.10 -7.22
C GLY A 43 -24.17 9.37 -6.10
N LYS A 44 -24.33 10.45 -5.32
CA LYS A 44 -23.49 10.73 -4.14
C LYS A 44 -24.06 10.10 -2.87
N VAL A 45 -23.18 9.71 -1.95
CA VAL A 45 -23.59 9.29 -0.61
C VAL A 45 -24.41 10.38 0.09
N ASN A 46 -25.57 10.00 0.60
CA ASN A 46 -26.45 10.86 1.36
C ASN A 46 -26.09 10.80 2.85
N VAL A 47 -25.15 11.65 3.28
CA VAL A 47 -24.67 11.68 4.67
C VAL A 47 -25.79 11.97 5.66
N ARG A 48 -26.78 12.80 5.29
CA ARG A 48 -27.91 13.11 6.17
C ARG A 48 -28.75 11.86 6.45
N GLN A 49 -29.05 11.07 5.42
CA GLN A 49 -29.80 9.83 5.59
C GLN A 49 -28.96 8.78 6.31
N LEU A 50 -27.68 8.65 5.97
CA LEU A 50 -26.74 7.78 6.67
C LEU A 50 -26.76 8.02 8.19
N VAL A 51 -26.65 9.28 8.63
CA VAL A 51 -26.67 9.62 10.06
C VAL A 51 -28.01 9.29 10.71
N ARG A 52 -29.13 9.44 9.98
CA ARG A 52 -30.45 9.04 10.48
C ARG A 52 -30.53 7.53 10.68
N ASP A 53 -30.07 6.75 9.71
CA ASP A 53 -30.06 5.29 9.81
C ASP A 53 -29.21 4.81 11.00
N LEU A 54 -28.08 5.48 11.28
CA LEU A 54 -27.27 5.20 12.47
C LEU A 54 -28.02 5.51 13.78
N ILE A 55 -28.73 6.64 13.84
CA ILE A 55 -29.55 7.02 15.00
C ILE A 55 -30.68 6.02 15.21
N ASP A 56 -31.37 5.62 14.14
CA ASP A 56 -32.49 4.69 14.20
C ASP A 56 -32.03 3.29 14.65
N ARG A 57 -30.88 2.84 14.15
CA ARG A 57 -30.26 1.58 14.59
C ARG A 57 -29.83 1.62 16.04
N GLU A 58 -29.17 2.70 16.46
CA GLU A 58 -28.77 2.88 17.86
C GLU A 58 -30.00 2.95 18.78
N ALA A 59 -31.08 3.62 18.37
CA ALA A 59 -32.32 3.66 19.11
C ALA A 59 -32.94 2.27 19.31
N ALA A 60 -32.81 1.37 18.34
CA ALA A 60 -33.24 -0.03 18.45
C ALA A 60 -32.36 -0.86 19.41
N GLU A 61 -31.08 -0.50 19.59
CA GLU A 61 -30.13 -1.24 20.44
C GLU A 61 -30.10 -0.72 21.90
N VAL A 62 -30.41 0.57 22.12
CA VAL A 62 -30.27 1.25 23.43
C VAL A 62 -31.39 0.91 24.44
N GLU A 63 -32.36 0.08 24.10
CA GLU A 63 -33.23 -0.55 25.13
C GLU A 63 -32.43 -1.44 26.11
N VAL A 64 -31.17 -1.79 25.81
CA VAL A 64 -30.37 -2.77 26.58
C VAL A 64 -29.29 -2.14 27.48
N VAL A 65 -28.74 -0.97 27.16
CA VAL A 65 -27.59 -0.39 27.90
C VAL A 65 -27.75 1.13 28.08
N GLY A 66 -27.71 1.59 29.33
CA GLY A 66 -27.97 2.99 29.72
C GLY A 66 -27.07 4.03 29.02
N ARG A 67 -27.55 5.29 29.05
CA ARG A 67 -27.03 6.52 28.40
C ARG A 67 -25.50 6.54 28.14
N GLY A 68 -25.07 5.88 27.07
CA GLY A 68 -23.80 6.15 26.39
C GLY A 68 -23.89 7.41 25.54
N ALA A 69 -22.74 7.93 25.10
CA ALA A 69 -22.70 8.99 24.09
C ALA A 69 -23.34 8.44 22.80
N ARG A 70 -24.34 9.15 22.27
CA ARG A 70 -25.13 8.72 21.11
C ARG A 70 -24.77 9.46 19.85
N VAL A 71 -25.06 8.87 18.69
CA VAL A 71 -25.04 9.58 17.42
C VAL A 71 -26.17 10.61 17.41
N LEU A 72 -25.88 11.81 16.92
CA LEU A 72 -26.84 12.93 16.82
C LEU A 72 -26.84 13.46 15.39
N GLU A 73 -27.94 14.07 14.96
CA GLU A 73 -28.02 14.68 13.62
C GLU A 73 -26.91 15.72 13.37
N SER A 74 -26.51 16.45 14.42
CA SER A 74 -25.42 17.44 14.38
C SER A 74 -24.05 16.82 14.05
N HIS A 75 -23.88 15.50 14.19
CA HIS A 75 -22.64 14.81 13.85
C HIS A 75 -22.42 14.66 12.35
N GLN A 76 -23.43 14.92 11.50
CA GLN A 76 -23.30 14.91 10.05
C GLN A 76 -22.11 15.73 9.56
N GLN A 77 -21.84 16.89 10.15
CA GLN A 77 -20.72 17.76 9.75
C GLN A 77 -19.35 17.08 9.89
N HIS A 78 -19.22 16.10 10.80
CA HIS A 78 -17.96 15.41 11.05
C HIS A 78 -17.58 14.49 9.89
N PHE A 79 -18.53 13.92 9.15
CA PHE A 79 -18.24 13.13 7.95
C PHE A 79 -17.59 13.95 6.83
N PHE A 80 -17.83 15.26 6.78
CA PHE A 80 -17.21 16.15 5.77
C PHE A 80 -15.84 16.68 6.20
N THR A 81 -15.50 16.61 7.49
CA THR A 81 -14.30 17.24 8.06
C THR A 81 -13.29 16.23 8.59
N LYS A 82 -13.74 15.03 8.96
CA LYS A 82 -12.93 13.99 9.61
C LYS A 82 -12.75 12.78 8.68
N PRO A 83 -11.53 12.53 8.17
CA PRO A 83 -11.26 11.40 7.27
C PRO A 83 -11.52 10.05 7.93
N GLU A 84 -11.41 9.97 9.25
CA GLU A 84 -11.65 8.74 10.01
C GLU A 84 -13.11 8.28 9.87
N LEU A 85 -14.05 9.20 9.62
CA LEU A 85 -15.46 8.89 9.45
C LEU A 85 -15.86 8.75 7.97
N SER A 86 -15.30 9.57 7.07
CA SER A 86 -15.60 9.46 5.64
C SER A 86 -14.86 8.34 4.94
N GLY A 87 -13.65 7.98 5.37
CA GLY A 87 -12.83 6.94 4.77
C GLY A 87 -13.56 5.61 4.64
N PRO A 88 -14.05 5.02 5.74
CA PRO A 88 -14.80 3.76 5.70
C PRO A 88 -16.03 3.83 4.79
N VAL A 89 -16.82 4.90 4.89
CA VAL A 89 -18.01 5.09 4.03
C VAL A 89 -17.63 5.21 2.56
N ASN A 90 -16.54 5.91 2.23
CA ASN A 90 -16.08 6.10 0.87
C ASN A 90 -15.56 4.81 0.23
N VAL A 91 -14.97 3.90 1.02
CA VAL A 91 -14.58 2.57 0.54
C VAL A 91 -15.80 1.77 0.11
N VAL A 92 -16.83 1.69 0.96
CA VAL A 92 -18.08 0.99 0.64
C VAL A 92 -18.81 1.66 -0.52
N ALA A 93 -18.87 2.99 -0.55
CA ALA A 93 -19.46 3.76 -1.64
C ALA A 93 -18.80 3.43 -2.98
N LYS A 94 -17.47 3.40 -3.02
CA LYS A 94 -16.71 3.05 -4.22
C LYS A 94 -16.98 1.61 -4.67
N ALA A 95 -17.04 0.67 -3.74
CA ALA A 95 -17.38 -0.74 -4.05
C ALA A 95 -18.77 -0.86 -4.69
N GLN A 96 -19.72 -0.05 -4.24
CA GLN A 96 -21.10 -0.01 -4.77
C GLN A 96 -21.28 0.90 -5.99
N GLY A 97 -20.23 1.57 -6.48
CA GLY A 97 -20.28 2.47 -7.64
C GLY A 97 -20.83 3.88 -7.35
N LEU A 98 -20.90 4.29 -6.08
CA LEU A 98 -21.32 5.62 -5.65
C LEU A 98 -20.16 6.62 -5.62
N LYS A 99 -20.48 7.91 -5.77
CA LYS A 99 -19.52 9.00 -5.57
C LYS A 99 -19.23 9.18 -4.08
N PRO A 100 -17.96 9.36 -3.68
CA PRO A 100 -17.58 9.48 -2.28
C PRO A 100 -18.12 10.76 -1.63
N ILE A 101 -18.15 10.77 -0.31
CA ILE A 101 -18.35 11.96 0.52
C ILE A 101 -17.20 12.93 0.21
N GLY A 102 -17.53 14.00 -0.49
CA GLY A 102 -16.57 15.02 -0.84
C GLY A 102 -16.20 15.88 0.37
N SER A 103 -14.95 15.80 0.81
CA SER A 103 -14.28 16.97 1.36
C SER A 103 -13.33 17.48 0.29
N ARG A 104 -13.37 18.78 -0.03
CA ARG A 104 -12.42 19.39 -0.98
C ARG A 104 -10.96 19.12 -0.56
N ALA A 105 -10.72 18.78 0.71
CA ALA A 105 -9.41 18.43 1.24
C ALA A 105 -9.01 16.95 1.01
N LEU A 106 -9.95 15.99 0.94
CA LEU A 106 -9.63 14.56 0.79
C LEU A 106 -9.19 14.21 -0.63
N SER A 107 -9.90 14.71 -1.63
CA SER A 107 -9.60 14.39 -3.04
C SER A 107 -8.20 14.87 -3.43
N ASP A 108 -7.80 16.08 -3.01
CA ASP A 108 -6.49 16.64 -3.34
C ASP A 108 -5.34 15.98 -2.55
N ALA A 109 -5.58 15.59 -1.29
CA ALA A 109 -4.58 14.93 -0.46
C ALA A 109 -4.33 13.47 -0.90
N GLU A 110 -5.39 12.72 -1.21
CA GLU A 110 -5.30 11.35 -1.71
C GLU A 110 -4.66 11.31 -3.11
N ASP A 111 -5.09 12.16 -4.04
CA ASP A 111 -4.51 12.22 -5.39
C ASP A 111 -3.04 12.67 -5.36
N GLY A 112 -2.67 13.55 -4.43
CA GLY A 112 -1.29 14.00 -4.23
C GLY A 112 -0.40 12.93 -3.61
N ALA A 113 -0.91 12.16 -2.65
CA ALA A 113 -0.17 11.05 -2.03
C ALA A 113 0.01 9.86 -2.99
N VAL A 114 -1.03 9.52 -3.75
CA VAL A 114 -0.98 8.47 -4.78
C VAL A 114 -0.01 8.85 -5.90
N ARG A 115 -0.05 10.09 -6.40
CA ARG A 115 0.91 10.57 -7.40
C ARG A 115 2.36 10.52 -6.89
N ARG A 116 2.60 10.91 -5.64
CA ARG A 116 3.95 10.84 -5.04
C ARG A 116 4.45 9.41 -4.93
N ARG A 117 3.65 8.47 -4.39
CA ARG A 117 4.03 7.05 -4.31
C ARG A 117 4.31 6.44 -5.69
N LEU A 118 3.52 6.78 -6.71
CA LEU A 118 3.75 6.33 -8.08
C LEU A 118 5.06 6.90 -8.65
N ALA A 119 5.37 8.17 -8.39
CA ALA A 119 6.62 8.79 -8.84
C ALA A 119 7.84 8.18 -8.13
N GLU A 120 7.76 7.97 -6.82
CA GLU A 120 8.80 7.30 -6.02
C GLU A 120 9.02 5.86 -6.49
N GLY A 121 7.95 5.09 -6.68
CA GLY A 121 8.03 3.71 -7.19
C GLY A 121 8.64 3.62 -8.59
N ARG A 122 8.35 4.57 -9.48
CA ARG A 122 8.97 4.64 -10.81
C ARG A 122 10.46 4.99 -10.73
N SER A 123 10.83 5.93 -9.87
CA SER A 123 12.23 6.31 -9.64
C SER A 123 13.03 5.14 -9.07
N GLU A 124 12.45 4.43 -8.10
CA GLU A 124 13.06 3.26 -7.48
C GLU A 124 13.24 2.11 -8.48
N ALA A 125 12.21 1.78 -9.26
CA ALA A 125 12.29 0.75 -10.29
C ALA A 125 13.36 1.08 -11.35
N LYS A 126 13.51 2.36 -11.73
CA LYS A 126 14.56 2.81 -12.65
C LYS A 126 15.96 2.61 -12.05
N ARG A 127 16.18 3.03 -10.80
CA ARG A 127 17.46 2.83 -10.10
C ARG A 127 17.83 1.36 -9.96
N GLN A 128 16.85 0.50 -9.65
CA GLN A 128 17.08 -0.94 -9.56
C GLN A 128 17.44 -1.54 -10.91
N ALA A 129 16.75 -1.14 -12.00
CA ALA A 129 17.08 -1.60 -13.34
C ALA A 129 18.50 -1.19 -13.78
N GLU A 130 18.88 0.07 -13.51
CA GLU A 130 20.23 0.59 -13.79
C GLU A 130 21.29 -0.17 -12.98
N GLY A 131 21.09 -0.33 -11.67
CA GLY A 131 22.00 -1.08 -10.80
C GLY A 131 22.15 -2.56 -11.19
N HIS A 132 21.06 -3.22 -11.64
CA HIS A 132 21.13 -4.59 -12.14
C HIS A 132 21.95 -4.73 -13.43
N LEU A 133 21.87 -3.75 -14.33
CA LEU A 133 22.67 -3.73 -15.56
C LEU A 133 24.16 -3.51 -15.24
N GLU A 134 24.48 -2.58 -14.36
CA GLU A 134 25.85 -2.32 -13.90
C GLU A 134 26.45 -3.54 -13.20
N ALA A 135 25.70 -4.17 -12.29
CA ALA A 135 26.14 -5.39 -11.60
C ALA A 135 26.40 -6.55 -12.57
N ARG A 136 25.54 -6.72 -13.60
CA ARG A 136 25.76 -7.71 -14.65
C ARG A 136 27.03 -7.44 -15.47
N ALA A 137 27.30 -6.17 -15.80
CA ALA A 137 28.51 -5.79 -16.51
C ALA A 137 29.77 -6.07 -15.67
N GLN A 138 29.73 -5.74 -14.37
CA GLN A 138 30.84 -6.02 -13.45
C GLN A 138 31.09 -7.52 -13.27
N LEU A 139 30.04 -8.33 -13.11
CA LEU A 139 30.15 -9.79 -13.02
C LEU A 139 30.75 -10.39 -14.29
N ALA A 140 30.32 -9.93 -15.47
CA ALA A 140 30.89 -10.36 -16.73
C ALA A 140 32.39 -10.01 -16.85
N ASP A 141 32.79 -8.82 -16.40
CA ASP A 141 34.19 -8.41 -16.44
C ASP A 141 35.05 -9.21 -15.45
N MET A 142 34.56 -9.43 -14.23
CA MET A 142 35.22 -10.29 -13.23
C MET A 142 35.37 -11.73 -13.73
N ALA A 143 34.34 -12.28 -14.37
CA ALA A 143 34.40 -13.63 -14.94
C ALA A 143 35.49 -13.74 -16.04
N ARG A 144 35.62 -12.72 -16.90
CA ARG A 144 36.70 -12.68 -17.91
C ARG A 144 38.09 -12.62 -17.28
N ARG A 145 38.26 -11.81 -16.23
CA ARG A 145 39.54 -11.70 -15.51
C ARG A 145 39.91 -13.01 -14.82
N ASN A 146 38.95 -13.67 -14.17
CA ASN A 146 39.18 -14.97 -13.56
C ASN A 146 39.59 -16.02 -14.59
N ALA A 147 38.90 -16.10 -15.73
CA ALA A 147 39.27 -17.02 -16.80
C ALA A 147 40.69 -16.76 -17.33
N ALA A 148 41.09 -15.49 -17.46
CA ALA A 148 42.44 -15.12 -17.88
C ALA A 148 43.51 -15.54 -16.85
N LEU A 149 43.26 -15.27 -15.57
CA LEU A 149 44.16 -15.65 -14.46
C LEU A 149 44.28 -17.17 -14.28
N GLU A 150 43.19 -17.91 -14.51
CA GLU A 150 43.18 -19.37 -14.50
C GLU A 150 44.01 -19.95 -15.65
N ALA A 151 43.87 -19.40 -16.87
CA ALA A 151 44.69 -19.79 -18.02
C ALA A 151 46.17 -19.47 -17.80
N GLU A 152 46.49 -18.33 -17.22
CA GLU A 152 47.87 -17.96 -16.87
C GLU A 152 48.45 -18.89 -15.80
N ASN A 153 47.69 -19.19 -14.74
CA ASN A 153 48.10 -20.16 -13.71
C ASN A 153 48.36 -21.54 -14.32
N ALA A 154 47.49 -22.02 -15.21
CA ALA A 154 47.68 -23.30 -15.89
C ALA A 154 48.98 -23.30 -16.71
N ASN A 155 49.24 -22.22 -17.46
CA ASN A 155 50.48 -22.06 -18.22
C ASN A 155 51.73 -22.02 -17.33
N LEU A 156 51.70 -21.26 -16.22
CA LEU A 156 52.82 -21.17 -15.28
C LEU A 156 53.08 -22.52 -14.60
N ARG A 157 52.03 -23.24 -14.19
CA ARG A 157 52.15 -24.59 -13.63
C ARG A 157 52.74 -25.58 -14.63
N ASN A 158 52.31 -25.53 -15.89
CA ASN A 158 52.87 -26.35 -16.95
C ASN A 158 54.37 -26.05 -17.19
N ARG A 159 54.76 -24.77 -17.21
CA ARG A 159 56.16 -24.35 -17.32
C ARG A 159 57.00 -24.82 -16.14
N LEU A 160 56.50 -24.67 -14.91
CA LEU A 160 57.17 -25.16 -13.71
C LEU A 160 57.34 -26.68 -13.74
N GLN A 161 56.29 -27.43 -14.11
CA GLN A 161 56.35 -28.87 -14.21
C GLN A 161 57.36 -29.33 -15.28
N HIS A 162 57.44 -28.60 -16.41
CA HIS A 162 58.44 -28.86 -17.44
C HIS A 162 59.86 -28.66 -16.89
N LEU A 163 60.15 -27.52 -16.26
CA LEU A 163 61.46 -27.23 -15.64
C LEU A 163 61.85 -28.25 -14.56
N GLN A 164 60.89 -28.68 -13.74
CA GLN A 164 61.10 -29.72 -12.72
C GLN A 164 61.45 -31.08 -13.35
N ARG A 165 60.82 -31.44 -14.47
CA ARG A 165 61.09 -32.70 -15.18
C ARG A 165 62.42 -32.68 -15.93
N THR A 166 62.81 -31.54 -16.50
CA THR A 166 64.05 -31.40 -17.28
C THR A 166 65.28 -31.11 -16.41
N GLY A 167 65.11 -30.94 -15.09
CA GLY A 167 66.21 -30.66 -14.15
C GLY A 167 66.85 -29.29 -14.35
N SER A 168 66.20 -28.39 -15.09
CA SER A 168 66.72 -27.07 -15.44
C SER A 168 66.42 -26.06 -14.32
N LEU A 169 67.18 -26.11 -13.22
CA LEU A 169 67.08 -25.13 -12.14
C LEU A 169 67.74 -23.81 -12.56
N LEU A 170 66.94 -22.79 -12.84
CA LEU A 170 67.41 -21.40 -12.96
C LEU A 170 67.92 -20.94 -11.59
N ARG A 171 69.26 -20.84 -11.42
CA ARG A 171 69.84 -20.11 -10.29
C ARG A 171 69.49 -18.63 -10.44
N THR A 172 68.61 -18.14 -9.58
CA THR A 172 68.32 -16.70 -9.45
C THR A 172 69.14 -16.14 -8.29
N ASP A 173 70.46 -16.15 -8.40
CA ASP A 173 71.29 -15.34 -7.50
C ASP A 173 71.37 -13.91 -8.06
N PRO A 174 71.19 -12.87 -7.25
CA PRO A 174 71.36 -11.50 -7.71
C PRO A 174 72.84 -11.25 -8.01
N VAL A 175 73.16 -10.95 -9.27
CA VAL A 175 74.48 -10.46 -9.66
C VAL A 175 74.64 -9.05 -9.05
N ARG A 176 75.67 -8.92 -8.21
CA ARG A 176 76.03 -7.71 -7.45
C ARG A 176 76.60 -6.62 -8.34
#